data_AF-A0A1E8FAV7-F1
#
_entry.id   AF-A0A1E8FAV7-F1
#
_cell.length_a   1.000
_cell.length_b   1.000
_cell.length_c   1.000
_cell.angle_alpha   90.00
_cell.angle_beta   90.00
_cell.angle_gamma   90.00
#
_symmetry.space_group_name_H-M   'P 1'
#
loop_
_entity.id
_entity.type
_entity.pdbx_description
1 polymer ?
#
loop_
_entity_poly.entity_id
_entity_poly.type
_entity_poly.pdbx_seq_one_letter_code
_entity_poly.pdbx_strand_id
1 'polypeptide(L)'
;MNSRIPILLSLRFLPFWIALLLLCGCASHEYVINAPKHDSEARFEDYATATFTRVHDVFTPIRLQTKADKQQLQVKVSNLLVLIDTSLDEQAPEHYSPYFLPAYEALHRFVHSTPDLPLQTSVFEIGQSARYSLSDLQFTAGQQNLAQVSPRFDLHELDLKLEKRDHLPSLGQGQLAESLDILTANPWQFSEPLTLLIIAPWQQINVHSIRALNMFKKRMAIHQGVCVYMIGIGARHSRSRFDNAEDCGFSVSAEWIAQPAEMAYFVERMMYSFPADTDNDGIYDFVDQCPDSLPGRIVNSQGCYQFTSGRSH
;
A
#
# COMPACT_ATOMS: atom_id res chain seq x y z
N MET A 1 5.77 35.25 94.90
CA MET A 1 5.45 36.58 94.33
C MET A 1 5.07 36.39 92.86
N ASN A 2 4.01 37.10 92.46
CA ASN A 2 3.31 37.09 91.18
C ASN A 2 4.19 37.16 89.92
N SER A 3 3.70 36.59 88.80
CA SER A 3 3.22 37.36 87.63
C SER A 3 2.95 36.41 86.45
N ARG A 4 1.68 36.09 86.16
CA ARG A 4 0.90 36.60 85.01
C ARG A 4 1.69 36.62 83.69
N ILE A 5 1.42 35.63 82.83
CA ILE A 5 1.75 35.65 81.40
C ILE A 5 0.52 36.23 80.66
N PRO A 6 0.67 37.26 79.82
CA PRO A 6 -0.45 37.87 79.10
C PRO A 6 -0.77 37.06 77.83
N ILE A 7 -2.04 36.69 77.69
CA ILE A 7 -2.63 36.23 76.42
C ILE A 7 -2.81 37.47 75.55
N LEU A 8 -1.86 37.74 74.65
CA LEU A 8 -2.07 38.63 73.50
C LEU A 8 -2.09 37.76 72.25
N LEU A 9 -3.29 37.26 71.97
CA LEU A 9 -3.65 36.56 70.74
C LEU A 9 -3.53 37.56 69.58
N SER A 10 -2.45 37.47 68.80
CA SER A 10 -2.26 38.30 67.62
C SER A 10 -3.15 37.79 66.49
N LEU A 11 -4.31 38.42 66.31
CA LEU A 11 -5.26 38.22 65.19
C LEU A 11 -4.65 38.39 63.77
N ARG A 12 -3.34 38.65 63.66
CA ARG A 12 -2.64 38.83 62.38
C ARG A 12 -2.31 37.53 61.64
N PHE A 13 -2.38 36.38 62.31
CA PHE A 13 -2.09 35.07 61.68
C PHE A 13 -3.34 34.28 61.28
N LEU A 14 -4.55 34.78 61.58
CA LEU A 14 -5.80 34.13 61.22
C LEU A 14 -5.92 33.80 59.71
N PRO A 15 -5.55 34.68 58.76
CA PRO A 15 -5.65 34.34 57.34
C PRO A 15 -4.63 33.27 56.90
N PHE A 16 -3.48 33.18 57.58
CA PHE A 16 -2.47 32.16 57.30
C PHE A 16 -2.95 30.76 57.73
N TRP A 17 -3.56 30.65 58.91
CA TRP A 17 -4.12 29.39 59.39
C TRP A 17 -5.35 28.93 58.60
N ILE A 18 -6.18 29.88 58.12
CA ILE A 18 -7.31 29.56 57.22
C ILE A 18 -6.81 29.06 55.86
N ALA A 19 -5.75 29.67 55.30
CA ALA A 19 -5.15 29.20 54.06
C ALA A 19 -4.52 27.80 54.20
N LEU A 20 -3.89 27.51 55.34
CA LEU A 20 -3.33 26.19 55.65
C LEU A 20 -4.43 25.11 55.75
N LEU A 21 -5.58 25.44 56.37
CA LEU A 21 -6.73 24.54 56.48
C LEU A 21 -7.38 24.23 55.12
N LEU A 22 -7.43 25.21 54.19
CA LEU A 22 -7.98 24.99 52.85
C LEU A 22 -7.08 24.10 51.97
N LEU A 23 -5.76 24.10 52.19
CA LEU A 23 -4.82 23.25 51.45
C LEU A 23 -4.83 21.77 51.89
N CYS A 24 -5.30 21.46 53.10
CA CYS A 24 -5.40 20.07 53.59
C CYS A 24 -6.65 19.31 53.09
N GLY A 25 -7.56 19.97 52.35
CA GLY A 25 -8.82 19.37 51.90
C GLY A 25 -8.72 18.36 50.75
N CYS A 26 -7.60 18.29 50.03
CA CYS A 26 -7.50 17.48 48.80
C CYS A 26 -6.86 16.09 48.98
N ALA A 27 -6.46 15.68 50.19
CA ALA A 27 -5.73 14.43 50.41
C ALA A 27 -6.60 13.22 50.80
N SER A 28 -7.94 13.33 50.77
CA SER A 28 -8.83 12.27 51.25
C SER A 28 -9.91 11.89 50.25
N HIS A 29 -9.51 11.44 49.05
CA HIS A 29 -10.38 10.61 48.23
C HIS A 29 -9.62 9.79 47.17
N GLU A 30 -8.69 8.92 47.59
CA GLU A 30 -8.35 7.74 46.78
C GLU A 30 -8.67 6.50 47.60
N TYR A 31 -9.63 5.71 47.09
CA TYR A 31 -10.02 4.44 47.67
C TYR A 31 -8.94 3.41 47.33
N VAL A 32 -8.00 3.18 48.24
CA VAL A 32 -6.98 2.14 48.07
C VAL A 32 -7.66 0.77 48.20
N ILE A 33 -7.75 0.05 47.10
CA ILE A 33 -8.27 -1.32 47.07
C ILE A 33 -7.27 -2.22 47.80
N ASN A 34 -7.60 -2.67 49.00
CA ASN A 34 -6.81 -3.69 49.72
C ASN A 34 -7.07 -5.07 49.09
N ALA A 35 -6.20 -5.47 48.17
CA ALA A 35 -6.17 -6.85 47.68
C ALA A 35 -5.47 -7.76 48.72
N PRO A 36 -6.06 -8.90 49.11
CA PRO A 36 -5.41 -9.84 50.02
C PRO A 36 -4.15 -10.42 49.37
N LYS A 37 -3.02 -10.32 50.06
CA LYS A 37 -1.75 -10.89 49.63
C LYS A 37 -1.79 -12.41 49.83
N HIS A 38 -1.86 -13.15 48.74
CA HIS A 38 -1.60 -14.60 48.75
C HIS A 38 -0.11 -14.84 48.55
N ASP A 39 0.56 -15.42 49.55
CA ASP A 39 1.95 -15.90 49.46
C ASP A 39 2.01 -17.24 48.70
N SER A 40 1.30 -17.36 47.57
CA SER A 40 1.68 -18.35 46.56
C SER A 40 2.71 -17.67 45.69
N GLU A 41 3.96 -18.17 45.72
CA GLU A 41 5.04 -17.76 44.83
C GLU A 41 4.53 -17.78 43.38
N ALA A 42 4.06 -16.63 42.90
CA ALA A 42 4.02 -16.37 41.49
C ALA A 42 5.47 -16.42 41.05
N ARG A 43 5.89 -17.55 40.47
CA ARG A 43 7.11 -17.56 39.66
C ARG A 43 6.87 -16.53 38.58
N PHE A 44 7.47 -15.36 38.76
CA PHE A 44 7.77 -14.48 37.67
C PHE A 44 8.79 -15.23 36.82
N GLU A 45 8.30 -15.96 35.82
CA GLU A 45 9.12 -16.10 34.62
C GLU A 45 9.41 -14.68 34.16
N ASP A 46 10.67 -14.37 33.91
CA ASP A 46 11.08 -13.06 33.43
C ASP A 46 10.14 -12.68 32.29
N TYR A 47 9.40 -11.58 32.46
CA TYR A 47 8.63 -11.04 31.35
C TYR A 47 9.62 -10.88 30.20
N ALA A 48 9.34 -11.53 29.06
CA ALA A 48 10.16 -11.38 27.87
C ALA A 48 10.05 -9.91 27.43
N THR A 49 10.93 -9.06 27.97
CA THR A 49 11.06 -7.64 27.61
C THR A 49 11.83 -7.49 26.31
N ALA A 50 12.12 -8.59 25.61
CA ALA A 50 12.42 -8.52 24.20
C ALA A 50 11.23 -7.81 23.56
N THR A 51 11.43 -6.56 23.15
CA THR A 51 10.55 -5.90 22.19
C THR A 51 10.27 -6.90 21.09
N PHE A 52 9.00 -7.19 20.81
CA PHE A 52 8.64 -7.98 19.65
C PHE A 52 9.43 -7.41 18.46
N THR A 53 10.40 -8.17 17.95
CA THR A 53 11.26 -7.76 16.83
C THR A 53 10.46 -7.58 15.54
N ARG A 54 9.17 -7.93 15.57
CA ARG A 54 8.16 -7.56 14.58
C ARG A 54 7.03 -6.83 15.30
N VAL A 55 6.82 -5.56 14.95
CA VAL A 55 5.44 -5.06 14.93
C VAL A 55 4.79 -5.85 13.81
N HIS A 56 4.08 -6.93 14.15
CA HIS A 56 3.23 -7.61 13.18
C HIS A 56 2.06 -6.66 12.95
N ASP A 57 2.18 -5.76 11.98
CA ASP A 57 1.01 -5.19 11.34
C ASP A 57 0.22 -6.39 10.81
N VAL A 58 -0.85 -6.76 11.52
CA VAL A 58 -1.70 -7.89 11.13
C VAL A 58 -2.45 -7.47 9.88
N PHE A 59 -1.85 -7.74 8.72
CA PHE A 59 -2.46 -7.49 7.44
C PHE A 59 -3.32 -8.70 7.06
N THR A 60 -4.65 -8.51 7.11
CA THR A 60 -5.60 -9.52 6.63
C THR A 60 -6.20 -9.04 5.31
N PRO A 61 -5.88 -9.67 4.16
CA PRO A 61 -6.33 -9.19 2.85
C PRO A 61 -7.86 -9.30 2.71
N ILE A 62 -8.45 -8.34 2.01
CA ILE A 62 -9.87 -8.41 1.63
C ILE A 62 -9.99 -9.28 0.39
N ARG A 63 -10.89 -10.28 0.42
CA ARG A 63 -11.13 -11.19 -0.69
C ARG A 63 -11.88 -10.50 -1.83
N LEU A 64 -11.14 -10.04 -2.85
CA LEU A 64 -11.70 -9.36 -4.02
C LEU A 64 -12.57 -10.26 -4.91
N GLN A 65 -12.31 -11.57 -4.96
CA GLN A 65 -13.02 -12.49 -5.85
C GLN A 65 -14.55 -12.41 -5.67
N THR A 66 -15.03 -12.41 -4.44
CA THR A 66 -16.48 -12.31 -4.13
C THR A 66 -17.10 -11.04 -4.70
N LYS A 67 -16.36 -9.92 -4.64
CA LYS A 67 -16.81 -8.64 -5.19
C LYS A 67 -16.78 -8.67 -6.71
N ALA A 68 -15.70 -9.19 -7.29
CA ALA A 68 -15.52 -9.34 -8.73
C ALA A 68 -16.65 -10.19 -9.34
N ASP A 69 -16.95 -11.34 -8.75
CA ASP A 69 -18.02 -12.23 -9.21
C ASP A 69 -19.40 -11.56 -9.13
N LYS A 70 -19.68 -10.87 -8.02
CA LYS A 70 -20.95 -10.17 -7.81
C LYS A 70 -21.16 -9.01 -8.78
N GLN A 71 -20.09 -8.30 -9.12
CA GLN A 71 -20.12 -7.12 -10.00
C GLN A 71 -19.72 -7.44 -11.44
N GLN A 72 -19.54 -8.71 -11.79
CA GLN A 72 -19.11 -9.18 -13.12
C GLN A 72 -17.84 -8.49 -13.64
N LEU A 73 -16.92 -8.12 -12.74
CA LEU A 73 -15.69 -7.41 -13.10
C LEU A 73 -14.86 -8.25 -14.09
N GLN A 74 -14.30 -7.58 -15.09
CA GLN A 74 -13.50 -8.24 -16.12
C GLN A 74 -12.02 -8.10 -15.81
N VAL A 75 -11.29 -9.22 -15.84
CA VAL A 75 -9.82 -9.20 -15.67
C VAL A 75 -9.21 -8.53 -16.90
N LYS A 76 -8.40 -7.49 -16.69
CA LYS A 76 -7.75 -6.75 -17.79
C LYS A 76 -6.23 -6.95 -17.87
N VAL A 77 -5.66 -7.69 -16.93
CA VAL A 77 -4.21 -7.91 -16.84
C VAL A 77 -3.90 -9.38 -17.09
N SER A 78 -2.95 -9.64 -17.99
CA SER A 78 -2.44 -10.99 -18.27
C SER A 78 -0.95 -11.11 -17.92
N ASN A 79 -0.19 -10.01 -18.08
CA ASN A 79 1.23 -9.94 -17.77
C ASN A 79 1.51 -8.83 -16.76
N LEU A 80 2.24 -9.18 -15.69
CA LEU A 80 2.67 -8.27 -14.64
C LEU A 80 4.20 -8.22 -14.58
N LEU A 81 4.76 -7.03 -14.76
CA LEU A 81 6.17 -6.75 -14.54
C LEU A 81 6.29 -5.86 -13.30
N VAL A 82 7.04 -6.30 -12.29
CA VAL A 82 7.27 -5.56 -11.06
C VAL A 82 8.73 -5.12 -11.00
N LEU A 83 8.96 -3.83 -10.77
CA LEU A 83 10.27 -3.27 -10.45
C LEU A 83 10.25 -2.77 -9.01
N ILE A 84 11.17 -3.26 -8.19
CA ILE A 84 11.33 -2.84 -6.81
C ILE A 84 12.68 -2.14 -6.64
N ASP A 85 12.65 -0.85 -6.31
CA ASP A 85 13.84 -0.02 -6.15
C ASP A 85 14.21 0.06 -4.66
N THR A 86 15.30 -0.61 -4.32
CA THR A 86 15.93 -0.63 -2.99
C THR A 86 17.31 0.03 -3.05
N SER A 87 17.59 0.80 -4.09
CA SER A 87 18.92 1.37 -4.37
C SER A 87 19.42 2.39 -3.34
N LEU A 88 18.51 2.97 -2.55
CA LEU A 88 18.86 3.89 -1.48
C LEU A 88 19.38 3.19 -0.21
N ASP A 89 19.22 1.87 -0.11
CA ASP A 89 19.81 1.10 0.98
C ASP A 89 21.27 0.76 0.65
N GLU A 90 22.20 1.45 1.30
CA GLU A 90 23.65 1.26 1.08
C GLU A 90 24.17 -0.08 1.59
N GLN A 91 23.46 -0.75 2.51
CA GLN A 91 23.87 -1.99 3.17
C GLN A 91 22.73 -3.01 3.16
N ALA A 92 23.11 -4.31 3.07
CA ALA A 92 22.24 -5.49 3.08
C ALA A 92 21.12 -5.39 4.12
N PRO A 93 19.95 -6.05 3.93
CA PRO A 93 18.70 -5.71 4.61
C PRO A 93 18.84 -5.76 6.13
N GLU A 94 19.15 -4.61 6.73
CA GLU A 94 19.13 -4.45 8.18
C GLU A 94 17.68 -4.34 8.65
N HIS A 95 17.44 -4.69 9.92
CA HIS A 95 16.13 -4.56 10.56
C HIS A 95 15.55 -3.13 10.52
N TYR A 96 16.36 -2.14 10.15
CA TYR A 96 16.01 -0.71 10.15
C TYR A 96 16.11 -0.04 8.76
N SER A 97 16.10 -0.81 7.67
CA SER A 97 16.09 -0.20 6.34
C SER A 97 14.83 0.66 6.14
N PRO A 98 14.99 1.96 5.82
CA PRO A 98 13.87 2.86 5.58
C PRO A 98 13.21 2.68 4.20
N TYR A 99 13.80 1.89 3.29
CA TYR A 99 13.29 1.73 1.92
C TYR A 99 13.01 0.28 1.54
N PHE A 100 13.96 -0.64 1.78
CA PHE A 100 13.82 -2.08 1.49
C PHE A 100 12.61 -2.68 2.19
N LEU A 101 12.49 -2.49 3.52
CA LEU A 101 11.43 -3.13 4.29
C LEU A 101 10.03 -2.65 3.86
N PRO A 102 9.75 -1.34 3.78
CA PRO A 102 8.46 -0.87 3.26
C PRO A 102 8.17 -1.32 1.83
N ALA A 103 9.18 -1.39 0.96
CA ALA A 103 9.00 -1.82 -0.42
C ALA A 103 8.62 -3.31 -0.53
N TYR A 104 9.35 -4.17 0.18
CA TYR A 104 9.06 -5.61 0.24
C TYR A 104 7.71 -5.88 0.90
N GLU A 105 7.39 -5.16 1.97
CA GLU A 105 6.10 -5.30 2.64
C GLU A 105 4.94 -4.84 1.76
N ALA A 106 5.08 -3.74 1.02
CA ALA A 106 4.08 -3.30 0.06
C ALA A 106 3.85 -4.36 -1.03
N LEU A 107 4.92 -4.95 -1.58
CA LEU A 107 4.82 -6.02 -2.57
C LEU A 107 4.17 -7.28 -1.98
N HIS A 108 4.57 -7.69 -0.78
CA HIS A 108 4.01 -8.84 -0.08
C HIS A 108 2.50 -8.67 0.16
N ARG A 109 2.08 -7.51 0.69
CA ARG A 109 0.65 -7.17 0.91
C ARG A 109 -0.14 -7.12 -0.40
N PHE A 110 0.46 -6.62 -1.47
CA PHE A 110 -0.10 -6.61 -2.81
C PHE A 110 -0.34 -8.03 -3.34
N VAL A 111 0.69 -8.90 -3.27
CA VAL A 111 0.59 -10.31 -3.67
C VAL A 111 -0.51 -11.01 -2.87
N HIS A 112 -0.52 -10.85 -1.55
CA HIS A 112 -1.52 -11.45 -0.66
C HIS A 112 -2.96 -10.96 -0.92
N SER A 113 -3.12 -9.75 -1.46
CA SER A 113 -4.42 -9.16 -1.79
C SER A 113 -4.84 -9.42 -3.24
N THR A 114 -3.92 -9.92 -4.07
CA THR A 114 -4.19 -10.26 -5.46
C THR A 114 -4.97 -11.57 -5.51
N PRO A 115 -6.14 -11.60 -6.17
CA PRO A 115 -6.92 -12.82 -6.32
C PRO A 115 -6.17 -13.86 -7.17
N ASP A 116 -6.58 -15.12 -7.05
CA ASP A 116 -6.02 -16.24 -7.81
C ASP A 116 -6.39 -16.10 -9.30
N LEU A 117 -5.55 -15.36 -10.02
CA LEU A 117 -5.69 -15.04 -11.43
C LEU A 117 -4.53 -15.67 -12.19
N PRO A 118 -4.72 -16.08 -13.46
CA PRO A 118 -3.67 -16.69 -14.29
C PRO A 118 -2.67 -15.62 -14.82
N LEU A 119 -2.08 -14.84 -13.91
CA LEU A 119 -1.15 -13.76 -14.20
C LEU A 119 0.26 -14.31 -14.37
N GLN A 120 0.95 -13.89 -15.43
CA GLN A 120 2.38 -14.13 -15.57
C GLN A 120 3.15 -12.99 -14.91
N THR A 121 3.88 -13.28 -13.84
CA THR A 121 4.60 -12.25 -13.06
C THR A 121 6.11 -12.39 -13.19
N SER A 122 6.79 -11.29 -13.49
CA SER A 122 8.24 -11.14 -13.38
C SER A 122 8.56 -9.99 -12.42
N VAL A 123 9.55 -10.20 -11.55
CA VAL A 123 9.95 -9.22 -10.53
C VAL A 123 11.44 -8.99 -10.60
N PHE A 124 11.85 -7.71 -10.61
CA PHE A 124 13.26 -7.31 -10.57
C PHE A 124 13.54 -6.27 -9.49
N GLU A 125 14.59 -6.49 -8.71
CA GLU A 125 15.13 -5.55 -7.73
C GLU A 125 16.23 -4.67 -8.35
N ILE A 126 16.23 -3.39 -7.96
CA ILE A 126 17.16 -2.36 -8.39
C ILE A 126 17.91 -1.88 -7.14
N GLY A 127 19.25 -1.98 -7.14
CA GLY A 127 20.06 -1.57 -5.99
C GLY A 127 21.27 -2.46 -5.73
N GLN A 128 22.09 -2.08 -4.75
CA GLN A 128 23.35 -2.78 -4.44
C GLN A 128 23.18 -4.09 -3.66
N SER A 129 22.02 -4.29 -3.03
CA SER A 129 21.57 -5.55 -2.40
C SER A 129 21.25 -6.63 -3.43
N ALA A 130 20.96 -6.25 -4.67
CA ALA A 130 20.62 -7.14 -5.77
C ALA A 130 21.89 -7.82 -6.33
N ARG A 131 22.59 -8.59 -5.47
CA ARG A 131 23.89 -9.22 -5.74
C ARG A 131 23.76 -10.62 -6.34
N TYR A 132 23.08 -10.80 -7.47
CA TYR A 132 23.33 -11.94 -8.36
C TYR A 132 23.05 -11.52 -9.81
N SER A 133 23.93 -12.01 -10.68
CA SER A 133 24.37 -11.35 -11.90
C SER A 133 23.46 -11.68 -13.10
N LEU A 134 23.46 -10.75 -14.05
CA LEU A 134 22.87 -10.77 -15.40
C LEU A 134 22.95 -12.11 -16.17
N SER A 135 23.70 -13.11 -15.70
CA SER A 135 23.82 -14.46 -16.25
C SER A 135 22.53 -15.29 -16.18
N ASP A 136 21.64 -15.01 -15.23
CA ASP A 136 20.35 -15.74 -15.11
C ASP A 136 19.23 -15.09 -15.95
N LEU A 137 19.44 -13.87 -16.42
CA LEU A 137 18.53 -13.16 -17.33
C LEU A 137 18.72 -13.70 -18.74
N GLN A 138 18.08 -14.83 -19.03
CA GLN A 138 18.06 -15.37 -20.38
C GLN A 138 17.03 -14.63 -21.23
N PHE A 139 17.49 -13.55 -21.87
CA PHE A 139 16.76 -12.92 -22.95
C PHE A 139 17.10 -13.61 -24.28
N THR A 140 16.48 -14.75 -24.59
CA THR A 140 16.79 -15.50 -25.82
C THR A 140 16.41 -14.71 -27.07
N ALA A 141 17.28 -14.71 -28.08
CA ALA A 141 17.01 -14.07 -29.35
C ALA A 141 15.78 -14.73 -30.01
N GLY A 142 14.67 -13.99 -30.07
CA GLY A 142 13.38 -14.49 -30.56
C GLY A 142 12.22 -14.47 -29.55
N GLN A 143 12.40 -13.82 -28.39
CA GLN A 143 11.36 -13.73 -27.35
C GLN A 143 10.10 -12.99 -27.78
N GLN A 144 8.95 -13.64 -27.55
CA GLN A 144 7.64 -13.20 -28.02
C GLN A 144 6.60 -13.00 -26.90
N ASN A 145 7.01 -13.01 -25.61
CA ASN A 145 6.16 -12.69 -24.44
C ASN A 145 6.96 -12.69 -23.10
N LEU A 146 6.32 -12.22 -22.02
CA LEU A 146 6.84 -12.24 -20.63
C LEU A 146 6.96 -13.67 -20.10
N ALA A 147 6.17 -14.59 -20.65
CA ALA A 147 6.32 -16.04 -20.44
C ALA A 147 7.70 -16.59 -20.84
N GLN A 148 8.57 -15.80 -21.47
CA GLN A 148 9.92 -16.25 -21.84
C GLN A 148 11.03 -15.47 -21.13
N VAL A 149 10.67 -14.47 -20.31
CA VAL A 149 11.60 -13.73 -19.45
C VAL A 149 11.79 -14.51 -18.16
N SER A 150 13.02 -14.92 -17.88
CA SER A 150 13.35 -15.55 -16.60
C SER A 150 13.96 -14.53 -15.64
N PRO A 151 13.59 -14.57 -14.34
CA PRO A 151 12.68 -15.54 -13.73
C PRO A 151 11.20 -15.12 -13.79
N ARG A 152 10.34 -16.13 -13.72
CA ARG A 152 8.88 -16.00 -13.59
C ARG A 152 8.46 -16.55 -12.24
N PHE A 153 7.45 -15.93 -11.67
CA PHE A 153 6.90 -16.36 -10.40
C PHE A 153 5.41 -16.58 -10.55
N ASP A 154 4.96 -17.72 -10.04
CA ASP A 154 3.61 -17.82 -9.50
C ASP A 154 3.51 -16.87 -8.30
N LEU A 155 2.35 -16.25 -8.09
CA LEU A 155 2.16 -15.31 -6.97
C LEU A 155 2.44 -15.98 -5.62
N HIS A 156 2.10 -17.25 -5.45
CA HIS A 156 2.40 -18.00 -4.24
C HIS A 156 3.91 -18.25 -4.07
N GLU A 157 4.63 -18.56 -5.14
CA GLU A 157 6.09 -18.71 -5.07
C GLU A 157 6.79 -17.39 -4.70
N LEU A 158 6.33 -16.29 -5.29
CA LEU A 158 6.81 -14.95 -4.98
C LEU A 158 6.55 -14.61 -3.51
N ASP A 159 5.35 -14.90 -3.00
CA ASP A 159 4.96 -14.67 -1.61
C ASP A 159 5.92 -15.36 -0.62
N LEU A 160 6.24 -16.63 -0.86
CA LEU A 160 7.19 -17.40 -0.05
C LEU A 160 8.60 -16.81 -0.05
N LYS A 161 9.05 -16.22 -1.16
CA LYS A 161 10.35 -15.53 -1.26
C LYS A 161 10.34 -14.20 -0.50
N LEU A 162 9.24 -13.44 -0.61
CA LEU A 162 9.06 -12.18 0.10
C LEU A 162 8.98 -12.38 1.61
N GLU A 163 8.30 -13.44 2.08
CA GLU A 163 8.22 -13.80 3.51
C GLU A 163 9.61 -14.02 4.11
N LYS A 164 10.50 -14.67 3.36
CA LYS A 164 11.90 -14.91 3.75
C LYS A 164 12.80 -13.70 3.58
N ARG A 165 12.32 -12.65 2.90
CA ARG A 165 13.12 -11.48 2.47
C ARG A 165 14.35 -11.91 1.66
N ASP A 166 14.19 -12.97 0.88
CA ASP A 166 15.22 -13.42 -0.04
C ASP A 166 15.43 -12.33 -1.11
N HIS A 167 16.68 -12.13 -1.52
CA HIS A 167 16.97 -11.19 -2.60
C HIS A 167 16.24 -11.57 -3.88
N LEU A 168 15.64 -10.56 -4.50
CA LEU A 168 14.97 -10.70 -5.77
C LEU A 168 15.97 -10.59 -6.93
N PRO A 169 15.60 -11.09 -8.12
CA PRO A 169 16.46 -11.04 -9.31
C PRO A 169 16.83 -9.60 -9.67
N SER A 170 18.06 -9.36 -10.11
CA SER A 170 18.56 -8.02 -10.43
C SER A 170 18.65 -7.77 -11.93
N LEU A 171 18.34 -6.56 -12.39
CA LEU A 171 18.73 -6.08 -13.72
C LEU A 171 20.18 -5.54 -13.76
N GLY A 172 20.90 -5.63 -12.64
CA GLY A 172 22.30 -5.24 -12.51
C GLY A 172 22.54 -3.72 -12.52
N GLN A 173 21.48 -2.92 -12.36
CA GLN A 173 21.55 -1.46 -12.35
C GLN A 173 21.27 -0.90 -10.97
N GLY A 174 21.89 0.26 -10.69
CA GLY A 174 21.69 0.98 -9.43
C GLY A 174 20.56 2.02 -9.50
N GLN A 175 20.03 2.29 -10.70
CA GLN A 175 19.02 3.34 -10.90
C GLN A 175 17.81 2.84 -11.68
N LEU A 176 16.63 3.38 -11.34
CA LEU A 176 15.38 3.09 -12.03
C LEU A 176 15.41 3.43 -13.53
N ALA A 177 16.04 4.55 -13.90
CA ALA A 177 16.15 4.97 -15.29
C ALA A 177 16.91 3.95 -16.14
N GLU A 178 18.07 3.49 -15.67
CA GLU A 178 18.92 2.51 -16.34
C GLU A 178 18.20 1.17 -16.49
N SER A 179 17.46 0.75 -15.45
CA SER A 179 16.66 -0.47 -15.47
C SER A 179 15.56 -0.41 -16.54
N LEU A 180 14.85 0.72 -16.63
CA LEU A 180 13.83 0.96 -17.66
C LEU A 180 14.45 1.04 -19.07
N ASP A 181 15.66 1.59 -19.22
CA ASP A 181 16.36 1.64 -20.50
C ASP A 181 16.76 0.23 -20.97
N ILE A 182 17.25 -0.63 -20.07
CA ILE A 182 17.52 -2.05 -20.38
C ILE A 182 16.25 -2.74 -20.86
N LEU A 183 15.14 -2.58 -20.11
CA LEU A 183 13.87 -3.15 -20.50
C LEU A 183 13.44 -2.60 -21.87
N THR A 184 13.54 -1.29 -22.11
CA THR A 184 13.16 -0.66 -23.38
C THR A 184 13.97 -1.16 -24.56
N ALA A 185 15.27 -1.42 -24.37
CA ALA A 185 16.17 -1.90 -25.42
C ALA A 185 15.86 -3.34 -25.85
N ASN A 186 15.24 -4.14 -24.97
CA ASN A 186 14.89 -5.52 -25.27
C ASN A 186 13.68 -5.62 -26.24
N PRO A 187 13.68 -6.58 -27.18
CA PRO A 187 12.58 -6.79 -28.09
C PRO A 187 11.42 -7.46 -27.37
N TRP A 188 10.41 -6.67 -27.00
CA TRP A 188 9.13 -7.19 -26.54
C TRP A 188 8.24 -7.49 -27.74
N GLN A 189 7.53 -8.61 -27.71
CA GLN A 189 6.31 -8.79 -28.50
C GLN A 189 5.30 -9.28 -27.48
N PHE A 190 4.18 -8.60 -27.33
CA PHE A 190 3.09 -9.10 -26.50
C PHE A 190 1.83 -9.13 -27.34
N SER A 191 1.14 -10.26 -27.32
CA SER A 191 -0.24 -10.34 -27.81
C SER A 191 -1.21 -9.70 -26.80
N GLU A 192 -0.87 -9.77 -25.51
CA GLU A 192 -1.67 -9.31 -24.38
C GLU A 192 -1.14 -8.01 -23.75
N PRO A 193 -1.98 -7.22 -23.07
CA PRO A 193 -1.55 -6.03 -22.35
C PRO A 193 -0.51 -6.32 -21.28
N LEU A 194 0.49 -5.45 -21.18
CA LEU A 194 1.46 -5.43 -20.08
C LEU A 194 1.01 -4.46 -19.00
N THR A 195 1.12 -4.87 -17.74
CA THR A 195 1.05 -3.97 -16.59
C THR A 195 2.41 -3.88 -15.91
N LEU A 196 2.88 -2.65 -15.69
CA LEU A 196 4.12 -2.34 -14.99
C LEU A 196 3.79 -1.80 -13.59
N LEU A 197 4.27 -2.47 -12.56
CA LEU A 197 4.26 -2.01 -11.18
C LEU A 197 5.65 -1.53 -10.79
N ILE A 198 5.77 -0.29 -10.33
CA ILE A 198 7.02 0.26 -9.82
C ILE A 198 6.87 0.53 -8.33
N ILE A 199 7.72 -0.06 -7.51
CA ILE A 199 7.79 0.20 -6.07
C ILE A 199 9.10 0.89 -5.82
N ALA A 200 9.09 2.19 -5.51
CA ALA A 200 10.34 2.96 -5.41
C ALA A 200 10.23 4.11 -4.41
N PRO A 201 11.35 4.53 -3.79
CA PRO A 201 11.39 5.77 -3.02
C PRO A 201 11.01 6.96 -3.91
N TRP A 202 10.18 7.87 -3.38
CA TRP A 202 9.83 9.09 -4.13
C TRP A 202 11.04 9.92 -4.54
N GLN A 203 12.14 9.82 -3.78
CA GLN A 203 13.40 10.50 -4.03
C GLN A 203 14.12 9.99 -5.29
N GLN A 204 13.88 8.74 -5.71
CA GLN A 204 14.44 8.18 -6.95
C GLN A 204 13.66 8.58 -8.20
N ILE A 205 12.49 9.22 -8.03
CA ILE A 205 11.69 9.73 -9.13
C ILE A 205 12.23 11.09 -9.57
N ASN A 206 12.87 11.09 -10.74
CA ASN A 206 13.53 12.25 -11.32
C ASN A 206 13.28 12.34 -12.84
N VAL A 207 13.84 13.35 -13.48
CA VAL A 207 13.62 13.60 -14.92
C VAL A 207 14.12 12.45 -15.80
N HIS A 208 15.17 11.74 -15.39
CA HIS A 208 15.72 10.61 -16.13
C HIS A 208 14.81 9.39 -16.06
N SER A 209 14.30 9.03 -14.87
CA SER A 209 13.36 7.90 -14.74
C SER A 209 12.04 8.15 -15.44
N ILE A 210 11.51 9.38 -15.41
CA ILE A 210 10.31 9.76 -16.18
C ILE A 210 10.57 9.66 -17.69
N ARG A 211 11.73 10.10 -18.17
CA ARG A 211 12.10 10.01 -19.59
C ARG A 211 12.22 8.54 -20.02
N ALA A 212 12.92 7.72 -19.25
CA ALA A 212 13.08 6.29 -19.50
C ALA A 212 11.72 5.59 -19.53
N LEU A 213 10.84 5.88 -18.56
CA LEU A 213 9.47 5.34 -18.56
C LEU A 213 8.70 5.75 -19.82
N ASN A 214 8.77 7.02 -20.22
CA ASN A 214 8.06 7.47 -21.41
C ASN A 214 8.60 6.82 -22.69
N MET A 215 9.91 6.54 -22.76
CA MET A 215 10.50 5.77 -23.86
C MET A 215 10.00 4.32 -23.84
N PHE A 216 9.97 3.69 -22.67
CA PHE A 216 9.40 2.36 -22.48
C PHE A 216 7.94 2.30 -22.95
N LYS A 217 7.08 3.20 -22.44
CA LYS A 217 5.68 3.30 -22.84
C LYS A 217 5.49 3.48 -24.34
N LYS A 218 6.25 4.37 -24.97
CA LYS A 218 6.22 4.57 -26.42
C LYS A 218 6.63 3.32 -27.19
N ARG A 219 7.63 2.59 -26.71
CA ARG A 219 8.04 1.31 -27.29
C ARG A 219 6.92 0.27 -27.16
N MET A 220 6.26 0.21 -26.00
CA MET A 220 5.16 -0.70 -25.75
C MET A 220 3.88 -0.37 -26.53
N ALA A 221 3.66 0.90 -26.89
CA ALA A 221 2.51 1.35 -27.68
C ALA A 221 2.51 0.80 -29.12
N ILE A 222 3.62 0.26 -29.62
CA ILE A 222 3.66 -0.48 -30.90
C ILE A 222 2.90 -1.82 -30.78
N HIS A 223 2.71 -2.32 -29.56
CA HIS A 223 1.94 -3.52 -29.24
C HIS A 223 0.57 -3.12 -28.66
N GLN A 224 0.23 -3.57 -27.45
CA GLN A 224 -1.02 -3.26 -26.75
C GLN A 224 -0.90 -2.07 -25.77
N GLY A 225 0.26 -1.41 -25.71
CA GLY A 225 0.55 -0.41 -24.68
C GLY A 225 0.92 -1.03 -23.32
N VAL A 226 1.12 -0.17 -22.32
CA VAL A 226 1.42 -0.58 -20.94
C VAL A 226 0.76 0.36 -19.95
N CYS A 227 0.07 -0.19 -18.96
CA CYS A 227 -0.43 0.59 -17.82
C CYS A 227 0.55 0.57 -16.67
N VAL A 228 0.83 1.75 -16.11
CA VAL A 228 1.91 1.94 -15.15
C VAL A 228 1.35 2.33 -13.80
N TYR A 229 1.56 1.46 -12.81
CA TYR A 229 1.15 1.70 -11.43
C TYR A 229 2.39 1.90 -10.59
N MET A 230 2.32 2.81 -9.63
CA MET A 230 3.47 3.10 -8.77
C MET A 230 3.07 3.08 -7.30
N ILE A 231 3.88 2.42 -6.48
CA ILE A 231 3.83 2.49 -5.02
C ILE A 231 5.08 3.25 -4.58
N GLY A 232 4.90 4.48 -4.12
CA GLY A 232 6.00 5.30 -3.66
C GLY A 232 6.29 5.14 -2.17
N ILE A 233 7.56 4.98 -1.82
CA ILE A 233 8.01 4.84 -0.43
C ILE A 233 8.40 6.20 0.15
N GLY A 234 7.88 6.51 1.35
CA GLY A 234 8.25 7.68 2.15
C GLY A 234 7.28 8.85 2.06
N ALA A 235 7.39 9.78 3.01
CA ALA A 235 6.36 10.77 3.32
C ALA A 235 6.37 12.08 2.49
N ARG A 236 6.78 12.07 1.21
CA ARG A 236 6.61 13.25 0.33
C ARG A 236 5.30 13.14 -0.45
N HIS A 237 4.50 14.21 -0.40
CA HIS A 237 3.15 14.28 -0.95
C HIS A 237 2.97 13.58 -2.31
N SER A 238 2.02 12.65 -2.31
CA SER A 238 1.56 11.79 -3.40
C SER A 238 0.87 12.56 -4.53
N ARG A 239 1.67 13.22 -5.36
CA ARG A 239 1.36 13.43 -6.78
C ARG A 239 2.64 13.14 -7.53
N SER A 240 2.80 11.89 -7.93
CA SER A 240 3.94 11.54 -8.76
C SER A 240 3.85 12.37 -10.05
N ARG A 241 5.00 12.75 -10.60
CA ARG A 241 5.07 13.22 -11.99
C ARG A 241 4.80 12.09 -13.01
N PHE A 242 4.46 10.90 -12.52
CA PHE A 242 4.10 9.73 -13.33
C PHE A 242 2.59 9.72 -13.64
N ASP A 243 1.76 10.42 -12.85
CA ASP A 243 0.30 10.43 -13.01
C ASP A 243 -0.13 11.51 -14.01
N ASN A 244 -0.25 11.15 -15.29
CA ASN A 244 -0.93 11.98 -16.29
C ASN A 244 -2.37 11.51 -16.47
N ALA A 245 -3.32 12.43 -16.59
CA ALA A 245 -4.74 12.11 -16.76
C ALA A 245 -5.05 11.34 -18.06
N GLU A 246 -4.17 11.44 -19.06
CA GLU A 246 -4.32 10.78 -20.37
C GLU A 246 -3.70 9.37 -20.39
N ASP A 247 -2.91 9.03 -19.38
CA ASP A 247 -2.16 7.78 -19.32
C ASP A 247 -2.85 6.77 -18.38
N CYS A 248 -2.91 5.50 -18.79
CA CYS A 248 -3.47 4.48 -17.90
C CYS A 248 -2.50 4.14 -16.75
N GLY A 249 -3.06 4.05 -15.56
CA GLY A 249 -2.33 3.78 -14.33
C GLY A 249 -2.43 4.94 -13.33
N PHE A 250 -1.87 4.74 -12.14
CA PHE A 250 -1.82 5.77 -11.09
C PHE A 250 -0.79 5.40 -10.02
N SER A 251 -0.40 6.40 -9.22
CA SER A 251 0.50 6.24 -8.10
C SER A 251 -0.20 6.38 -6.75
N VAL A 252 0.31 5.64 -5.76
CA VAL A 252 -0.11 5.67 -4.36
C VAL A 252 1.13 5.67 -3.47
N SER A 253 1.00 6.09 -2.22
CA SER A 253 2.06 5.88 -1.23
C SER A 253 1.91 4.52 -0.55
N ALA A 254 3.02 3.90 -0.14
CA ALA A 254 2.99 2.64 0.59
C ALA A 254 2.22 2.76 1.92
N GLU A 255 2.26 3.94 2.56
CA GLU A 255 1.53 4.21 3.80
C GLU A 255 0.01 4.27 3.57
N TRP A 256 -0.44 4.75 2.40
CA TRP A 256 -1.86 4.78 2.04
C TRP A 256 -2.42 3.36 1.89
N ILE A 257 -1.74 2.52 1.11
CA ILE A 257 -2.15 1.14 0.86
C ILE A 257 -1.73 0.17 1.97
N ALA A 258 -1.18 0.66 3.08
CA ALA A 258 -0.85 -0.19 4.23
C ALA A 258 -2.11 -0.84 4.84
N GLN A 259 -3.27 -0.20 4.68
CA GLN A 259 -4.55 -0.72 5.14
C GLN A 259 -5.14 -1.75 4.15
N PRO A 260 -5.74 -2.85 4.64
CA PRO A 260 -6.32 -3.87 3.77
C PRO A 260 -7.36 -3.35 2.77
N ALA A 261 -8.19 -2.37 3.16
CA ALA A 261 -9.20 -1.79 2.28
C ALA A 261 -8.57 -1.01 1.12
N GLU A 262 -7.55 -0.21 1.40
CA GLU A 262 -6.86 0.60 0.40
C GLU A 262 -6.00 -0.26 -0.53
N MET A 263 -5.34 -1.29 0.00
CA MET A 263 -4.64 -2.29 -0.83
C MET A 263 -5.62 -3.02 -1.76
N ALA A 264 -6.77 -3.46 -1.24
CA ALA A 264 -7.78 -4.13 -2.05
C ALA A 264 -8.30 -3.22 -3.17
N TYR A 265 -8.54 -1.94 -2.88
CA TYR A 265 -8.93 -0.96 -3.90
C TYR A 265 -7.82 -0.75 -4.96
N PHE A 266 -6.56 -0.69 -4.54
CA PHE A 266 -5.42 -0.59 -5.45
C PHE A 266 -5.35 -1.79 -6.40
N VAL A 267 -5.39 -3.00 -5.85
CA VAL A 267 -5.39 -4.26 -6.60
C VAL A 267 -6.60 -4.35 -7.54
N GLU A 268 -7.79 -3.99 -7.08
CA GLU A 268 -9.01 -3.99 -7.90
C GLU A 268 -8.87 -3.12 -9.14
N ARG A 269 -8.42 -1.87 -8.96
CA ARG A 269 -8.23 -0.92 -10.07
C ARG A 269 -7.09 -1.32 -11.00
N MET A 270 -6.14 -2.10 -10.51
CA MET A 270 -5.04 -2.62 -11.30
C MET A 270 -5.49 -3.83 -12.13
N MET A 271 -6.17 -4.80 -11.52
CA MET A 271 -6.46 -6.10 -12.13
C MET A 271 -7.75 -6.14 -12.94
N TYR A 272 -8.72 -5.29 -12.60
CA TYR A 272 -10.05 -5.33 -13.19
C TYR A 272 -10.42 -4.08 -13.98
N SER A 273 -11.34 -4.24 -14.92
CA SER A 273 -12.16 -3.19 -15.50
C SER A 273 -13.63 -3.40 -15.13
N PHE A 274 -14.38 -2.31 -15.13
CA PHE A 274 -15.83 -2.36 -14.98
C PHE A 274 -16.48 -2.97 -16.24
N PRO A 275 -17.65 -3.62 -16.09
CA PRO A 275 -18.45 -4.10 -17.22
C PRO A 275 -18.88 -2.95 -18.14
N ALA A 276 -19.36 -3.31 -19.32
CA ALA A 276 -19.91 -2.35 -20.27
C ALA A 276 -21.15 -1.63 -19.71
N ASP A 277 -21.25 -0.36 -20.05
CA ASP A 277 -22.39 0.53 -19.88
C ASP A 277 -22.57 1.21 -21.24
N THR A 278 -23.47 0.65 -22.05
CA THR A 278 -23.60 0.97 -23.48
C THR A 278 -24.22 2.36 -23.69
N ASP A 279 -25.19 2.75 -22.87
CA ASP A 279 -25.88 4.03 -22.98
C ASP A 279 -25.25 5.14 -22.09
N ASN A 280 -24.28 4.77 -21.25
CA ASN A 280 -23.50 5.64 -20.36
C ASN A 280 -24.37 6.38 -19.33
N ASP A 281 -25.40 5.71 -18.82
CA ASP A 281 -26.28 6.25 -17.78
C ASP A 281 -25.77 6.02 -16.35
N GLY A 282 -24.71 5.21 -16.21
CA GLY A 282 -24.08 4.84 -14.95
C GLY A 282 -24.52 3.48 -14.39
N ILE A 283 -25.35 2.73 -15.11
CA ILE A 283 -25.82 1.39 -14.79
C ILE A 283 -25.27 0.41 -15.84
N TYR A 284 -24.64 -0.65 -15.37
CA TYR A 284 -24.03 -1.62 -16.28
C TYR A 284 -25.08 -2.46 -17.04
N ASP A 285 -24.78 -2.80 -18.29
CA ASP A 285 -25.67 -3.52 -19.22
C ASP A 285 -26.27 -4.81 -18.62
N PHE A 286 -25.54 -5.49 -17.74
CA PHE A 286 -25.99 -6.77 -17.16
C PHE A 286 -27.05 -6.63 -16.07
N VAL A 287 -27.25 -5.43 -15.52
CA VAL A 287 -28.30 -5.09 -14.53
C VAL A 287 -29.29 -4.05 -15.04
N ASP A 288 -28.99 -3.41 -16.17
CA ASP A 288 -29.83 -2.41 -16.78
C ASP A 288 -31.09 -3.03 -17.43
N GLN A 289 -32.25 -2.49 -17.07
CA GLN A 289 -33.55 -2.88 -17.61
C GLN A 289 -34.06 -1.91 -18.69
N CYS A 290 -33.36 -0.79 -18.88
CA CYS A 290 -33.73 0.34 -19.73
C CYS A 290 -32.54 0.82 -20.60
N PRO A 291 -32.03 0.00 -21.54
CA PRO A 291 -30.75 0.17 -22.26
C PRO A 291 -30.68 1.32 -23.29
N ASP A 292 -31.68 2.19 -23.32
CA ASP A 292 -31.78 3.35 -24.21
C ASP A 292 -31.93 4.64 -23.40
N SER A 293 -31.47 4.65 -22.15
CA SER A 293 -31.52 5.82 -21.31
C SER A 293 -30.42 6.81 -21.74
N LEU A 294 -30.68 8.10 -21.58
CA LEU A 294 -29.78 9.14 -22.06
C LEU A 294 -28.73 9.43 -20.99
N PRO A 295 -27.44 9.53 -21.37
CA PRO A 295 -26.37 9.82 -20.43
C PRO A 295 -26.60 11.16 -19.73
N GLY A 296 -26.32 11.20 -18.43
CA GLY A 296 -26.51 12.40 -17.58
C GLY A 296 -27.95 12.67 -17.14
N ARG A 297 -28.92 11.79 -17.47
CA ARG A 297 -30.25 11.81 -16.87
C ARG A 297 -30.26 11.02 -15.56
N ILE A 298 -31.20 11.37 -14.68
CA ILE A 298 -31.36 10.68 -13.41
C ILE A 298 -32.12 9.37 -13.66
N VAL A 299 -31.39 8.26 -13.56
CA VAL A 299 -31.89 6.89 -13.62
C VAL A 299 -31.95 6.27 -12.22
N ASN A 300 -32.78 5.25 -12.04
CA ASN A 300 -32.85 4.48 -10.81
C ASN A 300 -31.81 3.33 -10.82
N SER A 301 -31.81 2.46 -9.80
CA SER A 301 -30.87 1.33 -9.72
C SER A 301 -31.07 0.25 -10.79
N GLN A 302 -32.04 0.42 -11.68
CA GLN A 302 -32.36 -0.47 -12.79
C GLN A 302 -32.12 0.21 -14.17
N GLY A 303 -31.52 1.40 -14.21
CA GLY A 303 -31.27 2.19 -15.44
C GLY A 303 -32.48 2.93 -16.01
N CYS A 304 -33.64 2.84 -15.35
CA CYS A 304 -34.84 3.49 -15.84
C CYS A 304 -34.97 4.92 -15.30
N TYR A 305 -35.46 5.86 -16.14
CA TYR A 305 -35.65 7.26 -15.74
C TYR A 305 -36.48 7.39 -14.47
N GLN A 306 -35.92 8.06 -13.46
CA GLN A 306 -36.60 8.27 -12.18
C GLN A 306 -37.78 9.23 -12.32
N PHE A 307 -37.71 10.17 -13.26
CA PHE A 307 -38.76 11.14 -13.54
C PHE A 307 -39.23 10.97 -14.99
N THR A 308 -40.29 10.20 -15.20
CA THR A 308 -41.01 10.25 -16.48
C THR A 308 -41.59 11.65 -16.62
N SER A 309 -41.30 12.35 -17.71
CA SER A 309 -41.97 13.60 -18.06
C SER A 309 -43.45 13.29 -18.26
N GLY A 310 -44.23 13.43 -17.19
CA GLY A 310 -45.67 13.43 -17.27
C GLY A 310 -46.06 14.53 -18.25
N ARG A 311 -46.72 14.15 -19.34
CA ARG A 311 -47.52 15.07 -20.14
C ARG A 311 -48.38 15.89 -19.17
N SER A 312 -48.05 17.16 -19.01
CA SER A 312 -49.01 18.15 -18.54
C SER A 312 -50.08 18.25 -19.62
N HIS A 313 -51.25 17.69 -19.33
CA HIS A 313 -52.50 17.98 -20.04
C HIS A 313 -52.79 19.48 -20.05
#